data_AF-A0A3B9JYR9-F1
#
_entry.id   AF-A0A3B9JYR9-F1
#
_cell.length_a   1.000
_cell.length_b   1.000
_cell.length_c   1.000
_cell.angle_alpha   90.00
_cell.angle_beta   90.00
_cell.angle_gamma   90.00
#
_symmetry.space_group_name_H-M   'P 1'
#
loop_
_entity.id
_entity.type
_entity.pdbx_description
1 polymer ?
#
loop_
_entity_poly.entity_id
_entity_poly.type
_entity_poly.pdbx_seq_one_letter_code
_entity_poly.pdbx_strand_id
1 'polypeptide(L)'
;MRIPLGWLGEMVELGSKVTPNDVMAELVKVGLEEEGSHGGDISGPVVVGEVLSFEAEEQKNGKTIRWCQVRVATSGDEEIRGIVCGAANFVAGDKVVVSLP
;
A
#
# COMPACT_ATOMS: atom_id res chain seq x y z
N MET A 1 -7.70 -19.70 -4.33
CA MET A 1 -6.40 -19.23 -4.89
C MET A 1 -6.56 -17.75 -5.25
N ARG A 2 -5.54 -16.89 -5.07
CA ARG A 2 -5.61 -15.47 -5.47
C ARG A 2 -4.57 -15.15 -6.54
N ILE A 3 -4.97 -14.36 -7.54
CA ILE A 3 -4.09 -13.91 -8.63
C ILE A 3 -4.36 -12.43 -8.95
N PRO A 4 -3.33 -11.57 -9.00
CA PRO A 4 -3.49 -10.21 -9.53
C PRO A 4 -3.75 -10.23 -11.03
N LEU A 5 -4.74 -9.47 -11.51
CA LEU A 5 -5.04 -9.40 -12.94
C LEU A 5 -3.87 -8.87 -13.78
N GLY A 6 -3.09 -7.94 -13.23
CA GLY A 6 -1.88 -7.43 -13.91
C GLY A 6 -0.89 -8.57 -14.22
N TRP A 7 -0.65 -9.44 -13.25
CA TRP A 7 0.26 -10.58 -13.43
C TRP A 7 -0.30 -11.63 -14.39
N LEU A 8 -1.60 -11.90 -14.36
CA LEU A 8 -2.25 -12.76 -15.35
C LEU A 8 -2.11 -12.17 -16.78
N GLY A 9 -2.28 -10.85 -16.90
CA GLY A 9 -2.14 -10.11 -18.16
C GLY A 9 -0.72 -10.11 -18.75
N GLU A 10 0.31 -10.40 -17.95
CA GLU A 10 1.68 -10.61 -18.44
C GLU A 10 1.84 -11.97 -19.15
N MET A 11 0.99 -12.95 -18.82
CA MET A 11 1.08 -14.32 -19.32
C MET A 11 0.10 -14.60 -20.47
N VAL A 12 -1.06 -13.94 -20.46
CA VAL A 12 -2.11 -14.09 -21.48
C VAL A 12 -2.76 -12.75 -21.80
N GLU A 13 -3.23 -12.58 -23.04
CA GLU A 13 -3.95 -11.37 -23.43
C GLU A 13 -5.37 -11.37 -22.85
N LEU A 14 -5.67 -10.41 -21.97
CA LEU A 14 -6.99 -10.29 -21.32
C LEU A 14 -7.94 -9.30 -22.04
N GLY A 15 -7.43 -8.47 -22.95
CA GLY A 15 -8.18 -7.38 -23.60
C GLY A 15 -8.16 -6.07 -22.79
N SER A 16 -8.26 -4.93 -23.50
CA SER A 16 -7.97 -3.60 -22.93
C SER A 16 -8.97 -3.04 -21.91
N LYS A 17 -10.12 -3.70 -21.71
CA LYS A 17 -11.20 -3.26 -20.81
C LYS A 17 -11.76 -4.37 -19.94
N VAL A 18 -11.01 -5.45 -19.78
CA VAL A 18 -11.45 -6.61 -19.04
C VAL A 18 -11.56 -6.28 -17.55
N THR A 19 -12.68 -6.68 -16.94
CA THR A 19 -12.88 -6.55 -15.51
C THR A 19 -12.54 -7.89 -14.81
N PRO A 20 -12.31 -7.89 -13.49
CA PRO A 20 -12.20 -9.14 -12.73
C PRO A 20 -13.37 -10.08 -12.95
N ASN A 21 -14.60 -9.53 -13.05
CA ASN A 21 -15.81 -10.32 -13.26
C ASN A 21 -15.83 -11.01 -14.62
N ASP A 22 -15.33 -10.35 -15.67
CA ASP A 22 -15.23 -10.95 -17.01
C ASP A 22 -14.26 -12.14 -17.00
N VAL A 23 -13.11 -11.99 -16.34
CA VAL A 23 -12.12 -13.08 -16.22
C VAL A 23 -12.68 -14.24 -15.41
N MET A 24 -13.34 -13.96 -14.28
CA MET A 24 -13.97 -15.00 -13.46
C MET A 24 -15.02 -15.78 -14.26
N ALA A 25 -15.85 -15.09 -15.07
CA ALA A 25 -16.85 -15.73 -15.91
C ALA A 25 -16.26 -16.71 -16.93
N GLU A 26 -15.05 -16.47 -17.47
CA GLU A 26 -14.37 -17.41 -18.35
C GLU A 26 -13.72 -18.58 -17.60
N LEU A 27 -13.15 -18.33 -16.43
CA LEU A 27 -12.51 -19.36 -15.59
C LEU A 27 -13.52 -20.40 -15.08
N VAL A 28 -14.74 -19.97 -14.73
CA VAL A 28 -15.82 -20.89 -14.29
C VAL A 28 -16.18 -21.90 -15.37
N LYS A 29 -16.15 -21.52 -16.65
CA LYS A 29 -16.48 -22.42 -17.77
C LYS A 29 -15.53 -23.62 -17.87
N VAL A 30 -14.34 -23.50 -17.29
CA VAL A 30 -13.32 -24.57 -17.26
C VAL A 30 -13.16 -25.20 -15.88
N GLY A 31 -14.08 -24.93 -14.94
CA GLY A 31 -14.13 -25.54 -13.61
C GLY A 31 -13.30 -24.82 -12.54
N LEU A 32 -12.89 -23.58 -12.79
CA LEU A 32 -12.20 -22.73 -11.81
C LEU A 32 -13.19 -21.73 -11.22
N GLU A 33 -13.76 -22.07 -10.07
CA GLU A 33 -14.77 -21.28 -9.36
C GLU A 33 -14.18 -20.02 -8.69
N GLU A 34 -14.98 -18.97 -8.63
CA GLU A 34 -14.67 -17.68 -8.05
C GLU A 34 -15.16 -17.53 -6.61
N GLU A 35 -14.29 -16.99 -5.75
CA GLU A 35 -14.67 -16.58 -4.38
C GLU A 35 -14.92 -15.07 -4.26
N GLY A 36 -14.40 -14.28 -5.20
CA GLY A 36 -14.59 -12.83 -5.25
C GLY A 36 -13.39 -12.06 -5.79
N SER A 37 -13.60 -10.76 -6.01
CA SER A 37 -12.58 -9.79 -6.44
C SER A 37 -12.33 -8.74 -5.35
N HIS A 38 -11.09 -8.25 -5.25
CA HIS A 38 -10.69 -7.27 -4.23
C HIS A 38 -9.91 -6.11 -4.85
N GLY A 39 -10.16 -4.86 -4.43
CA GLY A 39 -9.41 -3.68 -4.84
C GLY A 39 -10.21 -2.39 -4.77
N GLY A 40 -9.53 -1.24 -4.96
CA GLY A 40 -10.18 0.06 -5.07
C GLY A 40 -10.46 0.82 -3.76
N ASP A 41 -9.98 0.32 -2.63
CA ASP A 41 -10.34 0.86 -1.30
C ASP A 41 -9.53 2.09 -0.85
N ILE A 42 -8.60 2.58 -1.67
CA ILE A 42 -7.69 3.69 -1.32
C ILE A 42 -8.13 4.97 -2.03
N SER A 43 -8.27 6.05 -1.27
CA SER A 43 -8.59 7.40 -1.77
C SER A 43 -7.85 8.47 -0.98
N GLY A 44 -7.82 9.71 -1.48
CA GLY A 44 -7.12 10.83 -0.85
C GLY A 44 -5.63 10.90 -1.18
N PRO A 45 -4.86 11.80 -0.53
CA PRO A 45 -3.45 12.00 -0.79
C PRO A 45 -2.60 10.89 -0.16
N VAL A 46 -2.47 9.77 -0.88
CA VAL A 46 -1.58 8.64 -0.52
C VAL A 46 -0.33 8.70 -1.38
N VAL A 47 0.82 8.91 -0.73
CA VAL A 47 2.11 9.17 -1.39
C VAL A 47 3.21 8.29 -0.84
N VAL A 48 4.32 8.18 -1.57
CA VAL A 48 5.54 7.56 -1.06
C VAL A 48 6.31 8.58 -0.21
N GLY A 49 6.63 8.21 1.03
CA GLY A 49 7.48 8.97 1.93
C GLY A 49 8.80 8.26 2.21
N GLU A 50 9.77 8.99 2.76
CA GLU A 50 11.04 8.45 3.27
C GLU A 50 11.20 8.82 4.73
N VAL A 51 11.46 7.82 5.58
CA VAL A 51 11.69 8.04 7.01
C VAL A 51 13.08 8.65 7.21
N LEU A 52 13.16 9.87 7.70
CA LEU A 52 14.44 10.54 7.96
C LEU A 52 14.99 10.17 9.34
N SER A 53 14.12 10.19 10.35
CA SER A 53 14.45 9.86 11.73
C SER A 53 13.18 9.53 12.50
N PHE A 54 13.36 8.94 13.68
CA PHE A 54 12.28 8.81 14.65
C PHE A 54 12.82 8.74 16.08
N GLU A 55 12.00 9.19 17.02
CA GLU A 55 12.25 9.07 18.46
C GLU A 55 11.25 8.08 19.05
N ALA A 56 11.75 7.10 19.81
CA ALA A 56 10.92 6.07 20.41
C ALA A 56 10.61 6.41 21.88
N GLU A 57 9.33 6.39 22.24
CA GLU A 57 8.87 6.69 23.59
C GLU A 57 7.97 5.59 24.13
N GLU A 58 8.26 5.11 25.34
CA GLU A 58 7.36 4.22 26.07
C GLU A 58 6.17 5.01 26.64
N GLN A 59 4.96 4.61 26.25
CA GLN A 59 3.73 5.21 26.73
C GLN A 59 3.22 4.47 27.98
N LYS A 60 2.34 5.12 28.76
CA LYS A 60 1.77 4.57 30.01
C LYS A 60 1.05 3.22 29.86
N ASN A 61 0.64 2.87 28.64
CA ASN A 61 -0.01 1.60 28.31
C ASN A 61 0.99 0.48 27.97
N GLY A 62 2.30 0.71 28.15
CA GLY A 62 3.37 -0.25 27.86
C GLY A 62 3.70 -0.40 26.37
N LYS A 63 3.10 0.41 25.48
CA LYS A 63 3.43 0.42 24.06
C LYS A 63 4.47 1.49 23.76
N THR A 64 5.47 1.13 22.96
CA THR A 64 6.39 2.09 22.38
C THR A 64 5.76 2.74 21.15
N ILE A 65 5.77 4.07 21.10
CA ILE A 65 5.34 4.85 19.94
C ILE A 65 6.55 5.60 19.39
N ARG A 66 6.62 5.73 18.06
CA ARG A 66 7.67 6.45 17.35
C ARG A 66 7.12 7.76 16.81
N TRP A 67 7.75 8.88 17.17
CA TRP A 67 7.54 10.16 16.51
C TRP A 67 8.50 10.27 15.32
N CYS A 68 7.96 10.17 14.10
CA CYS A 68 8.75 10.04 12.87
C CYS A 68 8.81 11.35 12.09
N GLN A 69 9.98 11.69 11.56
CA GLN A 69 10.14 12.74 10.55
C GLN A 69 10.16 12.09 9.17
N VAL A 70 9.15 12.36 8.34
CA VAL A 70 8.95 11.70 7.05
C VAL A 70 8.93 12.73 5.93
N ARG A 71 9.84 12.60 4.96
CA ARG A 71 9.86 13.44 3.74
C ARG A 71 8.85 12.88 2.75
N VAL A 72 7.90 13.69 2.29
CA VAL A 72 6.83 13.26 1.36
C VAL A 72 6.80 13.99 0.01
N ALA A 73 7.66 15.00 -0.20
CA ALA A 73 7.79 15.74 -1.46
C ALA A 73 8.98 15.26 -2.32
N THR A 74 8.83 15.30 -3.65
CA THR A 74 9.85 14.89 -4.65
C THR A 74 10.76 16.02 -5.13
N SER A 75 10.49 17.28 -4.80
CA SER A 75 11.29 18.44 -5.24
C SER A 75 11.40 19.52 -4.17
N GLY A 76 12.60 19.68 -3.58
CA GLY A 76 12.93 20.72 -2.60
C GLY A 76 12.82 20.29 -1.13
N ASP A 77 13.36 21.11 -0.22
CA ASP A 77 13.44 20.86 1.24
C ASP A 77 12.08 20.81 1.96
N GLU A 78 10.96 21.11 1.28
CA GLU A 78 9.65 21.29 1.90
C GLU A 78 8.66 20.20 1.47
N GLU A 79 8.66 19.08 2.20
CA GLU A 79 7.54 18.78 3.11
C GLU A 79 7.94 17.60 4.02
N ILE A 80 8.65 17.92 5.11
CA ILE A 80 8.87 16.96 6.20
C ILE A 80 7.63 17.00 7.09
N ARG A 81 7.00 15.84 7.28
CA ARG A 81 5.83 15.66 8.12
C ARG A 81 6.22 14.91 9.39
N GLY A 82 5.73 15.41 10.53
CA GLY A 82 5.74 14.68 11.79
C GLY A 82 4.61 13.65 11.81
N ILE A 83 4.94 12.37 11.88
CA ILE A 83 3.98 11.26 11.83
C ILE A 83 4.17 10.36 13.04
N VAL A 84 3.10 10.13 13.79
CA VAL A 84 3.07 9.17 14.89
C VAL A 84 2.90 7.76 14.32
N CYS A 85 3.82 6.85 14.61
CA CYS A 85 3.75 5.47 14.17
C CYS A 85 4.10 4.50 15.31
N GLY A 86 3.30 3.46 15.52
CA GLY A 86 3.59 2.41 16.50
C GLY A 86 4.36 1.20 15.93
N ALA A 87 4.62 1.18 14.62
CA ALA A 87 5.24 0.04 13.95
C ALA A 87 6.76 -0.01 14.21
N ALA A 88 7.31 -1.22 14.30
CA ALA A 88 8.73 -1.44 14.58
C ALA A 88 9.53 -1.97 13.37
N ASN A 89 8.86 -2.25 12.26
CA ASN A 89 9.40 -2.94 11.08
C ASN A 89 9.97 -2.00 10.00
N PHE A 90 10.50 -0.85 10.41
CA PHE A 90 11.20 0.10 9.54
C PHE A 90 12.33 0.80 10.28
N VAL A 91 13.29 1.32 9.53
CA VAL A 91 14.43 2.13 9.98
C VAL A 91 14.50 3.45 9.21
N ALA A 92 15.39 4.36 9.63
CA ALA A 92 15.68 5.56 8.86
C ALA A 92 16.25 5.20 7.46
N GLY A 93 15.80 5.91 6.43
CA GLY A 93 16.08 5.65 5.02
C GLY A 93 15.01 4.80 4.32
N ASP A 94 14.13 4.10 5.04
CA ASP A 94 13.10 3.28 4.42
C ASP A 94 12.05 4.13 3.71
N LYS A 95 11.61 3.64 2.54
CA LYS A 95 10.46 4.16 1.80
C LYS A 95 9.18 3.56 2.37
N VAL A 96 8.22 4.42 2.68
CA VAL A 96 6.92 4.04 3.28
C VAL A 96 5.77 4.65 2.50
N VAL A 97 4.57 4.09 2.69
CA VAL A 97 3.33 4.68 2.17
C VAL A 97 2.75 5.60 3.22
N VAL A 98 2.48 6.85 2.87
CA VAL A 98 1.97 7.89 3.77
C VAL A 98 0.61 8.37 3.28
N SER A 99 -0.39 8.32 4.17
CA SER A 99 -1.67 9.02 3.97
C SER A 99 -1.58 10.39 4.61
N LEU A 100 -1.74 11.44 3.82
CA LEU A 100 -1.77 12.82 4.30
C LEU A 100 -3.20 13.25 4.64
N PRO A 101 -3.38 14.34 5.45
CA PRO A 101 -4.70 14.90 5.76
C PRO A 101 -5.51 15.33 4.53
#